data_AF-A0A1Q7W1C7-F1
#
_entry.id   AF-A0A1Q7W1C7-F1
#
_cell.length_a   1.000
_cell.length_b   1.000
_cell.length_c   1.000
_cell.angle_alpha   90.00
_cell.angle_beta   90.00
_cell.angle_gamma   90.00
#
_symmetry.space_group_name_H-M   'P 1'
#
loop_
_entity.id
_entity.type
_entity.pdbx_description
1 polymer ?
#
loop_
_entity_poly.entity_id
_entity_poly.type
_entity_poly.pdbx_seq_one_letter_code
_entity_poly.pdbx_strand_id
1 'polypeptide(L)'
;MLLRIDDTDPARNVPGGEEELVGDLEWLGLEWDEGPVRQSERAGRHREAGAELGERFDGITLLRPDGTATYHLASVVDDIDFGITHIVRGFDHRPNEALHRRLFEALGATPPEFVHHGLILGECGKKLAKRAPGSTVASLRDAGIPGPAVRRYLDELGVPVHDVHYDLPRIRRLAIEAIESMSDQELADAADAPLEVVPALRGARDLNEARDYARAILTPPAPANVDARETLERFRELLERSNGNVDARALVRELKAVGGNLRALRLALTGQERGPELWTVIAALPRDETLRRIDAAL
;
A
#
# COMPACT_ATOMS: atom_id res chain seq x y z
N MET A 1 -1.01 1.88 22.08
CA MET A 1 -2.04 2.13 21.06
C MET A 1 -3.04 0.99 21.11
N LEU A 2 -4.33 1.29 21.25
CA LEU A 2 -5.42 0.29 21.28
C LEU A 2 -6.06 0.22 19.89
N LEU A 3 -6.29 -1.00 19.37
CA LEU A 3 -7.16 -1.23 18.22
C LEU A 3 -8.57 -1.57 18.69
N ARG A 4 -9.53 -0.67 18.40
CA ARG A 4 -10.96 -0.87 18.67
C ARG A 4 -11.75 -0.90 17.37
N ILE A 5 -12.64 -1.88 17.21
CA ILE A 5 -13.55 -2.02 16.07
C ILE A 5 -14.93 -1.50 16.46
N ASP A 6 -15.34 -0.39 15.84
CA ASP A 6 -16.61 0.29 16.12
C ASP A 6 -17.76 -0.31 15.30
N ASP A 7 -18.17 -1.54 15.64
CA ASP A 7 -19.13 -2.37 14.89
C ASP A 7 -20.57 -2.37 15.46
N THR A 8 -20.94 -1.30 16.18
CA THR A 8 -22.24 -1.17 16.88
C THR A 8 -23.47 -1.00 15.97
N ASP A 9 -23.29 -0.89 14.65
CA ASP A 9 -24.37 -0.83 13.66
C ASP A 9 -24.22 -1.98 12.65
N PRO A 10 -24.76 -3.19 12.97
CA PRO A 10 -24.60 -4.37 12.13
C PRO A 10 -25.10 -4.19 10.69
N ALA A 11 -26.07 -3.30 10.47
CA ALA A 11 -26.62 -3.03 9.15
C ALA A 11 -25.64 -2.28 8.22
N ARG A 12 -24.58 -1.68 8.78
CA ARG A 12 -23.53 -0.98 8.04
C ARG A 12 -22.23 -1.76 7.93
N ASN A 13 -22.13 -2.90 8.62
CA ASN A 13 -20.95 -3.74 8.57
C ASN A 13 -20.84 -4.41 7.20
N VAL A 14 -19.64 -4.38 6.64
CA VAL A 14 -19.33 -5.06 5.38
C VAL A 14 -18.69 -6.40 5.73
N PRO A 15 -19.20 -7.54 5.22
CA PRO A 15 -18.55 -8.83 5.41
C PRO A 15 -17.10 -8.81 4.95
N GLY A 16 -16.16 -9.28 5.78
CA GLY A 16 -14.73 -9.22 5.50
C GLY A 16 -14.06 -7.86 5.78
N GLY A 17 -14.83 -6.83 6.11
CA GLY A 17 -14.31 -5.47 6.26
C GLY A 17 -13.40 -5.29 7.47
N GLU A 18 -13.59 -6.07 8.53
CA GLU A 18 -12.68 -6.06 9.69
C GLU A 18 -11.34 -6.70 9.33
N GLU A 19 -11.36 -7.87 8.70
CA GLU A 19 -10.16 -8.58 8.25
C GLU A 19 -9.36 -7.75 7.25
N GLU A 20 -10.04 -7.09 6.30
CA GLU A 20 -9.40 -6.15 5.36
C GLU A 20 -8.77 -4.96 6.09
N LEU A 21 -9.47 -4.37 7.07
CA LEU A 21 -8.93 -3.25 7.85
C LEU A 21 -7.68 -3.65 8.63
N VAL A 22 -7.71 -4.79 9.31
CA VAL A 22 -6.55 -5.32 10.06
C VAL A 22 -5.39 -5.59 9.10
N GLY A 23 -5.64 -6.26 7.97
CA GLY A 23 -4.62 -6.50 6.95
C GLY A 23 -4.07 -5.22 6.31
N ASP A 24 -4.87 -4.17 6.14
CA ASP A 24 -4.42 -2.84 5.70
C ASP A 24 -3.46 -2.21 6.72
N LEU A 25 -3.75 -2.31 8.03
CA LEU A 25 -2.89 -1.78 9.09
C LEU A 25 -1.56 -2.54 9.19
N GLU A 26 -1.60 -3.87 9.17
CA GLU A 26 -0.39 -4.71 9.16
C GLU A 26 0.48 -4.41 7.94
N TRP A 27 -0.15 -4.26 6.77
CA TRP A 27 0.54 -3.91 5.53
C TRP A 27 1.20 -2.52 5.58
N LEU A 28 0.61 -1.57 6.30
CA LEU A 28 1.22 -0.26 6.58
C LEU A 28 2.37 -0.35 7.62
N GLY A 29 2.55 -1.50 8.28
CA GLY A 29 3.50 -1.69 9.37
C GLY A 29 3.04 -1.02 10.67
N LEU A 30 1.72 -0.89 10.88
CA LEU A 30 1.17 -0.34 12.11
C LEU A 30 0.95 -1.44 13.14
N GLU A 31 1.60 -1.30 14.28
CA GLU A 31 1.47 -2.20 15.43
C GLU A 31 0.60 -1.55 16.52
N TRP A 32 -0.18 -2.36 17.22
CA TRP A 32 -0.95 -1.94 18.39
C TRP A 32 -0.61 -2.83 19.59
N ASP A 33 -0.69 -2.26 20.79
CA ASP A 33 -0.33 -2.93 22.04
C ASP A 33 -1.50 -3.77 22.58
N GLU A 34 -2.73 -3.33 22.32
CA GLU A 34 -3.97 -3.94 22.83
C GLU A 34 -5.02 -4.06 21.73
N GLY A 35 -5.82 -5.13 21.77
CA GLY A 35 -6.89 -5.41 20.80
C GLY A 35 -6.50 -6.42 19.70
N PRO A 36 -7.34 -6.59 18.66
CA PRO A 36 -8.58 -5.86 18.41
C PRO A 36 -9.68 -6.16 19.43
N VAL A 37 -10.34 -5.11 19.95
CA VAL A 37 -11.55 -5.23 20.78
C VAL A 37 -12.77 -4.75 19.99
N ARG A 38 -13.87 -5.50 20.03
CA ARG A 38 -15.10 -5.16 19.30
C ARG A 38 -16.13 -4.51 20.22
N GLN A 39 -16.77 -3.45 19.75
CA GLN A 39 -17.81 -2.78 20.52
C GLN A 39 -19.07 -3.65 20.66
N SER A 40 -19.39 -4.48 19.69
CA SER A 40 -20.52 -5.42 19.74
C SER A 40 -20.41 -6.42 20.91
N GLU A 41 -19.19 -6.84 21.25
CA GLU A 41 -18.89 -7.70 22.40
C GLU A 41 -19.08 -6.98 23.75
N ARG A 42 -19.14 -5.64 23.72
CA ARG A 42 -19.27 -4.76 24.89
C ARG A 42 -20.68 -4.20 25.08
N ALA A 43 -21.67 -4.70 24.33
CA ALA A 43 -23.04 -4.21 24.38
C ALA A 43 -23.67 -4.22 25.79
N GLY A 44 -23.31 -5.18 26.65
CA GLY A 44 -23.76 -5.21 28.05
C GLY A 44 -23.27 -4.00 28.84
N ARG A 45 -21.98 -3.68 28.74
CA ARG A 45 -21.34 -2.55 29.38
C ARG A 45 -21.92 -1.22 28.89
N HIS A 46 -22.18 -1.10 27.59
CA HIS A 46 -22.80 0.10 27.03
C HIS A 46 -24.24 0.29 27.53
N ARG A 47 -25.04 -0.79 27.63
CA ARG A 47 -26.39 -0.72 28.19
C ARG A 47 -26.40 -0.30 29.65
N GLU A 48 -25.45 -0.78 30.44
CA GLU A 48 -25.30 -0.40 31.85
C GLU A 48 -25.05 1.11 31.99
N ALA A 49 -24.06 1.65 31.26
CA ALA A 49 -23.77 3.09 31.26
C ALA A 49 -24.95 3.92 30.72
N GLY A 50 -25.62 3.43 29.67
CA GLY A 50 -26.81 4.08 29.11
C GLY A 50 -28.00 4.07 30.08
N ALA A 51 -28.13 3.05 30.93
CA ALA A 51 -29.18 3.00 31.94
C ALA A 51 -28.97 4.04 33.07
N GLU A 52 -27.72 4.38 33.38
CA GLU A 52 -27.37 5.44 34.34
C GLU A 52 -27.74 6.83 33.81
N LEU A 53 -27.48 7.10 32.53
CA LEU A 53 -27.76 8.39 31.88
C LEU A 53 -29.20 8.52 31.36
N GLY A 54 -29.86 7.40 31.10
CA GLY A 54 -31.11 7.30 30.35
C GLY A 54 -30.92 7.12 28.84
N GLU A 55 -32.02 6.82 28.13
CA GLU A 55 -32.00 6.54 26.69
C GLU A 55 -31.56 7.75 25.83
N ARG A 56 -31.66 8.96 26.37
CA ARG A 56 -31.31 10.22 25.69
C ARG A 56 -30.53 11.14 26.61
N PHE A 57 -29.60 11.88 26.01
CA PHE A 57 -28.79 12.89 26.68
C PHE A 57 -28.66 14.12 25.78
N ASP A 58 -28.94 15.30 26.32
CA ASP A 58 -28.96 16.57 25.57
C ASP A 58 -29.74 16.51 24.25
N GLY A 59 -30.87 15.80 24.26
CA GLY A 59 -31.71 15.63 23.08
C GLY A 59 -31.18 14.64 22.04
N ILE A 60 -30.04 13.98 22.27
CA ILE A 60 -29.47 12.94 21.41
C ILE A 60 -29.77 11.55 21.97
N THR A 61 -30.04 10.59 21.10
CA THR A 61 -30.26 9.19 21.47
C THR A 61 -28.95 8.49 21.84
N LEU A 62 -28.89 7.90 23.03
CA LEU A 62 -27.75 7.10 23.51
C LEU A 62 -27.98 5.60 23.32
N LEU A 63 -29.20 5.12 23.55
CA LEU A 63 -29.63 3.74 23.32
C LEU A 63 -30.74 3.72 22.27
N ARG A 64 -30.61 2.85 21.27
CA ARG A 64 -31.66 2.58 20.29
C ARG A 64 -32.79 1.76 20.93
N PRO A 65 -33.99 1.67 20.31
CA PRO A 65 -35.12 0.91 20.87
C PRO A 65 -34.84 -0.58 21.12
N ASP A 66 -33.90 -1.17 20.38
CA ASP A 66 -33.43 -2.56 20.57
C ASP A 66 -32.38 -2.70 21.69
N GLY A 67 -32.06 -1.61 22.40
CA GLY A 67 -31.07 -1.55 23.47
C GLY A 67 -29.62 -1.46 22.98
N THR A 68 -29.37 -1.36 21.67
CA THR A 68 -28.02 -1.16 21.14
C THR A 68 -27.55 0.28 21.37
N ALA A 69 -26.30 0.45 21.79
CA ALA A 69 -25.74 1.78 22.01
C ALA A 69 -25.46 2.49 20.68
N THR A 70 -25.69 3.80 20.65
CA THR A 70 -25.24 4.65 19.54
C THR A 70 -23.75 4.91 19.66
N TYR A 71 -23.15 5.34 18.55
CA TYR A 71 -21.74 5.75 18.50
C TYR A 71 -21.36 6.72 19.62
N HIS A 72 -22.26 7.64 20.02
CA HIS A 72 -21.96 8.62 21.05
C HIS A 72 -21.74 7.98 22.43
N LEU A 73 -22.61 7.04 22.81
CA LEU A 73 -22.49 6.35 24.09
C LEU A 73 -21.33 5.35 24.04
N ALA A 74 -21.30 4.48 23.02
CA ALA A 74 -20.30 3.41 22.93
C ALA A 74 -18.87 3.96 22.92
N SER A 75 -18.60 5.01 22.14
CA SER A 75 -17.26 5.63 22.09
C SER A 75 -16.83 6.17 23.43
N VAL A 76 -17.68 6.97 24.11
CA VAL A 76 -17.32 7.59 25.39
C VAL A 76 -17.12 6.55 26.48
N VAL A 77 -18.01 5.56 26.57
CA VAL A 77 -17.90 4.49 27.57
C VAL A 77 -16.62 3.70 27.39
N ASP A 78 -16.28 3.35 26.15
CA ASP A 78 -15.06 2.60 25.87
C ASP A 78 -13.82 3.47 26.10
N ASP A 79 -13.84 4.74 25.71
CA ASP A 79 -12.71 5.65 25.96
C ASP A 79 -12.44 5.84 27.46
N ILE A 80 -13.50 5.85 28.29
CA ILE A 80 -13.38 5.85 29.77
C ILE A 80 -12.77 4.53 30.25
N ASP A 81 -13.36 3.40 29.86
CA ASP A 81 -12.97 2.08 30.36
C ASP A 81 -11.53 1.71 29.97
N PHE A 82 -11.07 2.14 28.79
CA PHE A 82 -9.70 1.93 28.30
C PHE A 82 -8.72 3.04 28.71
N GLY A 83 -9.17 4.05 29.46
CA GLY A 83 -8.31 5.13 29.95
C GLY A 83 -7.68 5.96 28.82
N ILE A 84 -8.41 6.20 27.73
CA ILE A 84 -7.92 6.98 26.59
C ILE A 84 -7.67 8.42 27.03
N THR A 85 -6.45 8.90 26.84
CA THR A 85 -6.02 10.24 27.26
C THR A 85 -6.11 11.29 26.15
N HIS A 86 -5.96 10.86 24.90
CA HIS A 86 -5.96 11.72 23.71
C HIS A 86 -6.84 11.09 22.63
N ILE A 87 -7.78 11.86 22.09
CA ILE A 87 -8.61 11.48 20.96
C ILE A 87 -8.22 12.32 19.76
N VAL A 88 -7.53 11.69 18.80
CA VAL A 88 -7.12 12.31 17.54
C VAL A 88 -8.01 11.80 16.42
N ARG A 89 -8.79 12.68 15.77
CA ARG A 89 -9.73 12.30 14.70
C ARG A 89 -10.01 13.44 13.72
N GLY A 90 -10.72 13.15 12.63
CA GLY A 90 -11.02 14.13 11.59
C GLY A 90 -11.93 15.27 12.07
N PHE A 91 -11.77 16.44 11.44
CA PHE A 91 -12.55 17.66 11.74
C PHE A 91 -14.07 17.48 11.58
N ASP A 92 -14.52 16.48 10.84
CA ASP A 92 -15.93 16.10 10.72
C ASP A 92 -16.54 15.61 12.04
N HIS A 93 -15.72 15.19 13.01
CA HIS A 93 -16.17 14.84 14.36
C HIS A 93 -16.16 16.02 15.33
N ARG A 94 -15.66 17.21 14.95
CA ARG A 94 -15.62 18.40 15.82
C ARG A 94 -16.99 18.79 16.40
N PRO A 95 -18.11 18.75 15.64
CA PRO A 95 -19.43 19.06 16.20
C PRO A 95 -19.85 18.14 17.36
N ASN A 96 -19.28 16.94 17.46
CA ASN A 96 -19.62 15.97 18.51
C ASN A 96 -18.86 16.22 19.83
N GLU A 97 -17.78 17.01 19.82
CA GLU A 97 -16.90 17.15 20.98
C GLU A 97 -17.62 17.71 22.20
N ALA A 98 -18.42 18.77 22.05
CA ALA A 98 -19.12 19.39 23.17
C ALA A 98 -20.08 18.40 23.85
N LEU A 99 -20.76 17.56 23.07
CA LEU A 99 -21.62 16.49 23.58
C LEU A 99 -20.78 15.41 24.29
N HIS A 100 -19.69 14.94 23.66
CA HIS A 100 -18.83 13.91 24.21
C HIS A 100 -18.19 14.34 25.54
N ARG A 101 -17.67 15.56 25.64
CA ARG A 101 -17.13 16.10 26.90
C ARG A 101 -18.15 16.05 28.05
N ARG A 102 -19.38 16.47 27.78
CA ARG A 102 -20.46 16.40 28.78
C ARG A 102 -20.86 14.98 29.14
N LEU A 103 -20.78 14.03 28.20
CA LEU A 103 -20.99 12.61 28.49
C LEU A 103 -19.89 12.04 29.38
N PHE A 104 -18.62 12.39 29.15
CA PHE A 104 -17.52 12.03 30.06
C PHE A 104 -17.79 12.54 31.48
N GLU A 105 -18.13 13.82 31.61
CA GLU A 105 -18.44 14.45 32.90
C GLU A 105 -19.64 13.81 33.58
N ALA A 106 -20.71 13.51 32.82
CA ALA A 106 -21.91 12.86 33.34
C ALA A 106 -21.67 11.44 33.84
N LEU A 107 -20.71 10.72 33.26
CA LEU A 107 -20.23 9.41 33.71
C LEU A 107 -19.13 9.50 34.77
N GLY A 108 -18.89 10.70 35.33
CA GLY A 108 -17.92 10.92 36.40
C GLY A 108 -16.45 10.84 35.96
N ALA A 109 -16.16 10.90 34.66
CA ALA A 109 -14.82 10.85 34.10
C ALA A 109 -14.31 12.23 33.69
N THR A 110 -12.98 12.39 33.66
CA THR A 110 -12.36 13.60 33.10
C THR A 110 -12.28 13.47 31.58
N PRO A 111 -12.79 14.44 30.80
CA PRO A 111 -12.69 14.37 29.35
C PRO A 111 -11.24 14.34 28.86
N PRO A 112 -10.89 13.52 27.85
CA PRO A 112 -9.56 13.47 27.27
C PRO A 112 -9.25 14.75 26.48
N GLU A 113 -7.99 14.89 26.07
CA GLU A 113 -7.61 15.91 25.09
C GLU A 113 -8.15 15.54 23.70
N PHE A 114 -8.88 16.45 23.07
CA PHE A 114 -9.41 16.27 21.73
C PHE A 114 -8.55 17.04 20.73
N VAL A 115 -8.02 16.34 19.73
CA VAL A 115 -7.28 16.93 18.60
C VAL A 115 -8.02 16.59 17.32
N HIS A 116 -8.50 17.62 16.62
CA HIS A 116 -9.18 17.44 15.34
C HIS A 116 -8.27 17.85 14.19
N HIS A 117 -7.89 16.90 13.35
CA HIS A 117 -7.06 17.16 12.18
C HIS A 117 -7.92 17.51 10.95
N GLY A 118 -7.35 18.31 10.06
CA GLY A 118 -7.95 18.68 8.78
C GLY A 118 -8.26 17.45 7.92
N LEU A 119 -9.24 17.60 7.04
CA LEU A 119 -9.67 16.55 6.13
C LEU A 119 -8.74 16.49 4.91
N ILE A 120 -8.66 15.30 4.32
CA ILE A 120 -8.02 15.11 3.02
C ILE A 120 -9.04 15.47 1.93
N LEU A 121 -8.69 16.44 1.09
CA LEU A 121 -9.48 16.92 -0.03
C LEU A 121 -9.01 16.27 -1.33
N GLY A 122 -9.94 15.98 -2.22
CA GLY A 122 -9.63 15.64 -3.61
C GLY A 122 -9.25 16.88 -4.42
N GLU A 123 -9.01 16.67 -5.71
CA GLU A 123 -8.62 17.72 -6.67
C GLU A 123 -9.66 18.86 -6.78
N CYS A 124 -10.94 18.56 -6.59
CA CYS A 124 -12.03 19.54 -6.64
C CYS A 124 -12.21 20.35 -5.34
N GLY A 125 -11.32 20.22 -4.36
CA GLY A 125 -11.40 20.90 -3.07
C GLY A 125 -12.53 20.39 -2.15
N LYS A 126 -13.20 19.30 -2.52
CA LYS A 126 -14.17 18.60 -1.66
C LYS A 126 -13.49 17.45 -0.93
N LYS A 127 -14.09 16.98 0.18
CA LYS A 127 -13.67 15.77 0.90
C LYS A 127 -13.39 14.64 -0.09
N LEU A 128 -12.23 14.00 0.04
CA LEU A 128 -11.79 12.93 -0.84
C LEU A 128 -12.86 11.83 -0.87
N ALA A 129 -13.37 11.54 -2.06
CA ALA A 129 -14.38 10.52 -2.25
C ALA A 129 -13.73 9.13 -2.34
N LYS A 130 -14.34 8.11 -1.74
CA LYS A 130 -13.87 6.70 -1.79
C LYS A 130 -13.70 6.12 -3.19
N ARG A 131 -14.31 6.74 -4.20
CA ARG A 131 -14.20 6.34 -5.62
C ARG A 131 -13.05 7.00 -6.36
N ALA A 132 -12.37 7.97 -5.73
CA ALA A 132 -11.24 8.62 -6.37
C ALA A 132 -10.06 7.63 -6.45
N PRO A 133 -9.22 7.69 -7.51
CA PRO A 133 -8.06 6.82 -7.63
C PRO A 133 -7.13 6.93 -6.41
N GLY A 134 -6.73 5.80 -5.84
CA GLY A 134 -5.83 5.75 -4.67
C GLY A 134 -6.45 6.24 -3.36
N SER A 135 -7.77 6.49 -3.30
CA SER A 135 -8.41 7.09 -2.13
C SER A 135 -8.60 6.14 -0.94
N THR A 136 -8.34 4.85 -1.10
CA THR A 136 -8.35 3.87 -0.01
C THR A 136 -7.00 3.18 0.11
N VAL A 137 -6.65 2.74 1.33
CA VAL A 137 -5.41 1.99 1.61
C VAL A 137 -5.36 0.73 0.76
N ALA A 138 -6.43 -0.08 0.76
CA ALA A 138 -6.60 -1.21 -0.14
C ALA A 138 -6.29 -0.88 -1.62
N SER A 139 -6.81 0.22 -2.17
CA SER A 139 -6.55 0.58 -3.58
C SER A 139 -5.09 0.94 -3.87
N LEU A 140 -4.36 1.48 -2.87
CA LEU A 140 -2.93 1.77 -2.98
C LEU A 140 -2.12 0.48 -2.91
N ARG A 141 -2.49 -0.43 -2.01
CA ARG A 141 -1.89 -1.78 -1.92
C ARG A 141 -2.07 -2.54 -3.22
N ASP A 142 -3.28 -2.60 -3.75
CA ASP A 142 -3.60 -3.31 -5.00
C ASP A 142 -2.86 -2.70 -6.20
N ALA A 143 -2.60 -1.39 -6.16
CA ALA A 143 -1.77 -0.71 -7.15
C ALA A 143 -0.26 -0.99 -7.00
N GLY A 144 0.16 -1.80 -6.02
CA GLY A 144 1.55 -2.18 -5.80
C GLY A 144 2.40 -1.10 -5.12
N ILE A 145 1.80 -0.04 -4.58
CA ILE A 145 2.53 0.99 -3.83
C ILE A 145 3.09 0.34 -2.56
N PRO A 146 4.37 0.44 -2.20
CA PRO A 146 4.85 -0.09 -0.92
C PRO A 146 4.19 0.59 0.29
N GLY A 147 3.81 -0.19 1.32
CA GLY A 147 3.28 0.35 2.59
C GLY A 147 4.13 1.48 3.18
N PRO A 148 5.48 1.37 3.24
CA PRO A 148 6.35 2.45 3.69
C PRO A 148 6.22 3.76 2.90
N ALA A 149 5.87 3.72 1.62
CA ALA A 149 5.66 4.92 0.81
C ALA A 149 4.36 5.64 1.22
N VAL A 150 3.29 4.88 1.48
CA VAL A 150 2.03 5.43 2.00
C VAL A 150 2.24 6.01 3.40
N ARG A 151 2.93 5.30 4.28
CA ARG A 151 3.26 5.78 5.63
C ARG A 151 4.06 7.08 5.58
N ARG A 152 5.10 7.14 4.75
CA ARG A 152 5.92 8.35 4.58
C ARG A 152 5.10 9.53 4.05
N TYR A 153 4.16 9.29 3.15
CA TYR A 153 3.25 10.34 2.69
C TYR A 153 2.36 10.86 3.83
N LEU A 154 1.80 9.96 4.65
CA LEU A 154 0.99 10.36 5.81
C LEU A 154 1.83 11.09 6.87
N ASP A 155 3.07 10.67 7.10
CA ASP A 155 4.03 11.35 7.98
C ASP A 155 4.35 12.77 7.47
N GLU A 156 4.46 12.98 6.15
CA GLU A 156 4.63 14.29 5.54
C GLU A 156 3.43 15.21 5.76
N LEU A 157 2.21 14.66 5.82
CA LEU A 157 1.00 15.43 6.17
C LEU A 157 0.91 15.74 7.67
N GLY A 158 1.41 14.84 8.52
CA GLY A 158 1.38 14.95 9.97
C GLY A 158 -0.05 15.00 10.54
N VAL A 159 -0.25 15.88 11.52
CA VAL A 159 -1.57 16.18 12.11
C VAL A 159 -1.98 17.58 11.66
N PRO A 160 -2.47 17.75 10.43
CA PRO A 160 -2.65 19.08 9.86
C PRO A 160 -3.78 19.81 10.58
N VAL A 161 -3.57 21.09 10.89
CA VAL A 161 -4.60 21.95 11.52
C VAL A 161 -5.71 22.32 10.52
N HIS A 162 -5.39 22.31 9.23
CA HIS A 162 -6.28 22.67 8.13
C HIS A 162 -6.37 21.55 7.11
N ASP A 163 -7.42 21.57 6.30
CA ASP A 163 -7.60 20.60 5.23
C ASP A 163 -6.40 20.59 4.27
N VAL A 164 -6.02 19.41 3.80
CA VAL A 164 -4.87 19.18 2.92
C VAL A 164 -5.31 18.49 1.63
N HIS A 165 -4.65 18.78 0.52
CA HIS A 165 -4.95 18.14 -0.75
C HIS A 165 -4.25 16.79 -0.88
N TYR A 166 -5.00 15.82 -1.38
CA TYR A 166 -4.47 14.50 -1.74
C TYR A 166 -3.54 14.58 -2.95
N ASP A 167 -2.29 14.13 -2.80
CA ASP A 167 -1.26 14.13 -3.85
C ASP A 167 -0.84 12.68 -4.20
N LEU A 168 -1.66 12.02 -5.02
CA LEU A 168 -1.31 10.69 -5.57
C LEU A 168 0.02 10.70 -6.35
N PRO A 169 0.35 11.73 -7.17
CA PRO A 169 1.68 11.85 -7.75
C PRO A 169 2.82 11.81 -6.73
N ARG A 170 2.68 12.42 -5.54
CA ARG A 170 3.67 12.34 -4.47
C ARG A 170 3.80 10.91 -3.94
N ILE A 171 2.69 10.24 -3.67
CA ILE A 171 2.70 8.82 -3.23
C ILE A 171 3.44 7.94 -4.25
N ARG A 172 3.21 8.14 -5.55
CA ARG A 172 3.91 7.41 -6.61
C ARG A 172 5.42 7.67 -6.65
N ARG A 173 5.86 8.92 -6.39
CA ARG A 173 7.30 9.22 -6.26
C ARG A 173 7.89 8.53 -5.04
N LEU A 174 7.19 8.56 -3.92
CA LEU A 174 7.60 7.86 -2.69
C LEU A 174 7.64 6.34 -2.87
N ALA A 175 6.81 5.77 -3.75
CA ALA A 175 6.85 4.35 -4.09
C ALA A 175 8.16 3.96 -4.75
N ILE A 176 8.63 4.75 -5.73
CA ILE A 176 9.94 4.57 -6.38
C ILE A 176 11.06 4.68 -5.34
N GLU A 177 11.05 5.75 -4.53
CA GLU A 177 12.05 5.95 -3.46
C GLU A 177 12.06 4.76 -2.48
N ALA A 178 10.89 4.23 -2.12
CA ALA A 178 10.77 3.08 -1.23
C ALA A 178 11.39 1.83 -1.86
N ILE A 179 11.07 1.52 -3.13
CA ILE A 179 11.64 0.39 -3.86
C ILE A 179 13.16 0.53 -4.00
N GLU A 180 13.68 1.72 -4.27
CA GLU A 180 15.12 1.97 -4.34
C GLU A 180 15.82 1.74 -2.99
N SER A 181 15.14 2.04 -1.88
CA SER A 181 15.69 1.93 -0.52
C SER A 181 15.62 0.53 0.11
N MET A 182 14.79 -0.37 -0.43
CA MET A 182 14.67 -1.75 0.09
C MET A 182 16.01 -2.49 0.02
N SER A 183 16.28 -3.40 0.94
CA SER A 183 17.34 -4.39 0.74
C SER A 183 17.02 -5.31 -0.45
N ASP A 184 18.04 -5.99 -0.98
CA ASP A 184 17.83 -6.92 -2.09
C ASP A 184 16.88 -8.06 -1.70
N GLN A 185 16.96 -8.54 -0.46
CA GLN A 185 16.08 -9.58 0.06
C GLN A 185 14.63 -9.11 0.17
N GLU A 186 14.40 -7.92 0.74
CA GLU A 186 13.03 -7.37 0.85
C GLU A 186 12.37 -7.16 -0.52
N LEU A 187 13.13 -6.67 -1.51
CA LEU A 187 12.59 -6.47 -2.85
C LEU A 187 12.33 -7.80 -3.57
N ALA A 188 13.20 -8.79 -3.38
CA ALA A 188 13.00 -10.15 -3.89
C ALA A 188 11.70 -10.77 -3.33
N ASP A 189 11.52 -10.72 -2.01
CA ASP A 189 10.34 -11.27 -1.33
C ASP A 189 9.07 -10.52 -1.75
N ALA A 190 9.11 -9.19 -1.79
CA ALA A 190 7.96 -8.37 -2.20
C ALA A 190 7.54 -8.62 -3.67
N ALA A 191 8.51 -8.91 -4.54
CA ALA A 191 8.28 -9.18 -5.96
C ALA A 191 8.08 -10.66 -6.28
N ASP A 192 8.11 -11.56 -5.28
CA ASP A 192 8.07 -13.02 -5.47
C ASP A 192 9.11 -13.48 -6.52
N ALA A 193 10.34 -13.01 -6.36
CA ALA A 193 11.42 -13.16 -7.33
C ALA A 193 12.73 -13.62 -6.65
N PRO A 194 13.59 -14.36 -7.36
CA PRO A 194 14.89 -14.75 -6.82
C PRO A 194 15.88 -13.56 -6.82
N LEU A 195 16.88 -13.60 -5.93
CA LEU A 195 17.82 -12.50 -5.70
C LEU A 195 18.57 -12.05 -6.97
N GLU A 196 18.85 -12.98 -7.89
CA GLU A 196 19.57 -12.71 -9.13
C GLU A 196 18.82 -11.73 -10.06
N VAL A 197 17.49 -11.63 -9.91
CA VAL A 197 16.63 -10.78 -10.73
C VAL A 197 16.50 -9.37 -10.14
N VAL A 198 16.81 -9.17 -8.86
CA VAL A 198 16.63 -7.90 -8.13
C VAL A 198 17.23 -6.68 -8.83
N PRO A 199 18.43 -6.72 -9.45
CA PRO A 199 18.96 -5.58 -10.19
C PRO A 199 18.02 -5.08 -11.30
N ALA A 200 17.22 -5.96 -11.90
CA ALA A 200 16.21 -5.59 -12.88
C ALA A 200 14.98 -4.93 -12.27
N LEU A 201 14.68 -5.20 -11.00
CA LEU A 201 13.48 -4.70 -10.33
C LEU A 201 13.62 -3.25 -9.85
N ARG A 202 14.86 -2.78 -9.61
CA ARG A 202 15.16 -1.45 -9.04
C ARG A 202 14.69 -0.24 -9.87
N GLY A 203 14.25 -0.44 -11.11
CA GLY A 203 13.67 0.60 -11.96
C GLY A 203 12.14 0.62 -12.00
N ALA A 204 11.47 -0.25 -11.23
CA ALA A 204 10.01 -0.33 -11.20
C ALA A 204 9.37 0.85 -10.47
N ARG A 205 8.19 1.26 -10.94
CA ARG A 205 7.40 2.36 -10.34
C ARG A 205 6.58 1.92 -9.14
N ASP A 206 6.27 0.64 -9.08
CA ASP A 206 5.50 -0.03 -8.04
C ASP A 206 5.87 -1.53 -8.02
N LEU A 207 5.43 -2.24 -6.98
CA LEU A 207 5.72 -3.66 -6.80
C LEU A 207 5.02 -4.55 -7.82
N ASN A 208 3.95 -4.08 -8.47
CA ASN A 208 3.31 -4.85 -9.53
C ASN A 208 4.18 -4.84 -10.80
N GLU A 209 4.73 -3.69 -11.16
CA GLU A 209 5.70 -3.59 -12.26
C GLU A 209 6.98 -4.37 -11.96
N ALA A 210 7.44 -4.40 -10.71
CA ALA A 210 8.56 -5.27 -10.31
C ALA A 210 8.23 -6.76 -10.54
N ARG A 211 7.05 -7.23 -10.13
CA ARG A 211 6.58 -8.61 -10.41
C ARG A 211 6.49 -8.89 -11.90
N ASP A 212 6.02 -7.94 -12.69
CA ASP A 212 5.94 -8.09 -14.15
C ASP A 212 7.34 -8.20 -14.77
N TYR A 213 8.31 -7.43 -14.30
CA TYR A 213 9.71 -7.54 -14.73
C TYR A 213 10.30 -8.90 -14.37
N ALA A 214 10.08 -9.38 -13.14
CA ALA A 214 10.52 -10.69 -12.71
C ALA A 214 9.93 -11.79 -13.58
N ARG A 215 8.61 -11.76 -13.81
CA ARG A 215 7.91 -12.74 -14.65
C ARG A 215 8.45 -12.76 -16.08
N ALA A 216 8.71 -11.58 -16.66
CA ALA A 216 9.24 -11.47 -18.02
C ALA A 216 10.67 -12.02 -18.16
N ILE A 217 11.46 -12.01 -17.09
CA ILE A 217 12.80 -12.60 -17.06
C ILE A 217 12.70 -14.11 -16.83
N LEU A 218 11.95 -14.54 -15.81
CA LEU A 218 11.88 -15.94 -15.37
C LEU A 218 11.11 -16.84 -16.34
N THR A 219 10.16 -16.29 -17.10
CA THR A 219 9.34 -17.06 -18.04
C THR A 219 9.92 -16.94 -19.45
N PRO A 220 10.30 -18.06 -20.11
CA PRO A 220 10.74 -18.02 -21.50
C PRO A 220 9.64 -17.43 -22.40
N PRO A 221 9.96 -16.46 -23.28
CA PRO A 221 8.97 -15.88 -24.16
C PRO A 221 8.52 -16.88 -25.23
N ALA A 222 7.32 -16.66 -25.77
CA ALA A 222 6.90 -17.37 -26.97
C ALA A 222 7.85 -17.04 -28.14
N PRO A 223 8.17 -17.99 -29.03
CA PRO A 223 8.99 -17.72 -30.20
C PRO A 223 8.38 -16.57 -31.02
N ALA A 224 9.14 -15.50 -31.19
CA ALA A 224 8.75 -14.36 -32.01
C ALA A 224 9.78 -14.19 -33.10
N ASN A 225 9.33 -14.03 -34.35
CA ASN A 225 10.23 -13.66 -35.44
C ASN A 225 10.59 -12.18 -35.26
N VAL A 226 11.84 -11.92 -34.85
CA VAL A 226 12.31 -10.57 -34.59
C VAL A 226 13.17 -10.13 -35.77
N ASP A 227 12.75 -9.06 -36.45
CA ASP A 227 13.46 -8.48 -37.60
C ASP A 227 14.73 -7.74 -37.17
N ALA A 228 15.74 -8.50 -36.71
CA ALA A 228 17.01 -7.99 -36.19
C ALA A 228 18.13 -9.05 -36.20
N ARG A 229 18.16 -9.91 -37.22
CA ARG A 229 19.08 -11.06 -37.32
C ARG A 229 20.54 -10.71 -37.03
N GLU A 230 21.06 -9.64 -37.63
CA GLU A 230 22.45 -9.18 -37.43
C GLU A 230 22.77 -8.84 -35.96
N THR A 231 21.80 -8.24 -35.25
CA THR A 231 21.97 -7.89 -33.84
C THR A 231 21.97 -9.14 -32.96
N LEU A 232 21.08 -10.10 -33.24
CA LEU A 232 20.97 -11.35 -32.49
C LEU A 232 22.20 -12.25 -32.71
N GLU A 233 22.67 -12.40 -33.96
CA GLU A 233 23.88 -13.14 -34.30
C GLU A 233 25.12 -12.52 -33.62
N ARG A 234 25.23 -11.19 -33.63
CA ARG A 234 26.33 -10.49 -32.95
C ARG A 234 26.29 -10.66 -31.43
N PHE A 235 25.11 -10.56 -30.82
CA PHE A 235 24.96 -10.77 -29.38
C PHE A 235 25.35 -12.19 -28.98
N ARG A 236 24.92 -13.19 -29.75
CA ARG A 236 25.28 -14.61 -29.58
C ARG A 236 26.81 -14.80 -29.61
N GLU A 237 27.48 -14.24 -30.62
CA GLU A 237 28.95 -14.30 -30.76
C GLU A 237 29.67 -13.70 -29.53
N LEU A 238 29.21 -12.53 -29.06
CA LEU A 238 29.81 -11.88 -27.89
C LEU A 238 29.58 -12.68 -26.59
N LEU A 239 28.38 -13.26 -26.42
CA LEU A 239 28.05 -14.09 -25.27
C LEU A 239 28.85 -15.39 -25.25
N GLU A 240 29.07 -16.01 -26.41
CA GLU A 240 29.90 -17.21 -26.56
C GLU A 240 31.36 -16.95 -26.18
N ARG A 241 31.91 -15.78 -26.55
CA ARG A 241 33.28 -15.35 -26.23
C ARG A 241 33.54 -15.08 -24.75
N SER A 242 32.50 -14.80 -23.97
CA SER A 242 32.64 -14.32 -22.58
C SER A 242 33.11 -15.39 -21.57
N ASN A 243 33.31 -16.65 -22.00
CA ASN A 243 33.96 -17.74 -21.25
C ASN A 243 33.52 -17.89 -19.78
N GLY A 244 32.24 -17.67 -19.49
CA GLY A 244 31.63 -17.82 -18.16
C GLY A 244 31.55 -16.56 -17.29
N ASN A 245 32.27 -15.47 -17.64
CA ASN A 245 32.17 -14.18 -16.94
C ASN A 245 31.54 -13.13 -17.87
N VAL A 246 30.22 -12.95 -17.77
CA VAL A 246 29.45 -12.08 -18.64
C VAL A 246 29.40 -10.67 -18.06
N ASP A 247 30.14 -9.72 -18.65
CA ASP A 247 29.91 -8.29 -18.41
C ASP A 247 28.74 -7.81 -19.27
N ALA A 248 27.53 -7.90 -18.72
CA ALA A 248 26.30 -7.51 -19.40
C ALA A 248 26.29 -6.04 -19.85
N ARG A 249 26.97 -5.13 -19.12
CA ARG A 249 27.05 -3.72 -19.50
C ARG A 249 27.97 -3.53 -20.69
N ALA A 250 29.10 -4.22 -20.73
CA ALA A 250 30.00 -4.22 -21.89
C ALA A 250 29.29 -4.75 -23.13
N LEU A 251 28.55 -5.86 -23.03
CA LEU A 251 27.77 -6.42 -24.14
C LEU A 251 26.78 -5.41 -24.73
N VAL A 252 25.97 -4.77 -23.89
CA VAL A 252 24.99 -3.76 -24.34
C VAL A 252 25.70 -2.56 -24.99
N ARG A 253 26.85 -2.12 -24.44
CA ARG A 253 27.64 -1.03 -25.01
C ARG A 253 28.21 -1.36 -26.38
N GLU A 254 28.74 -2.57 -26.57
CA GLU A 254 29.28 -3.03 -27.85
C GLU A 254 28.20 -3.12 -28.93
N LEU A 255 27.05 -3.71 -28.60
CA LEU A 255 25.91 -3.77 -29.52
C LEU A 255 25.42 -2.37 -29.91
N LYS A 256 25.37 -1.45 -28.94
CA LYS A 256 24.97 -0.06 -29.21
C LYS A 256 25.97 0.66 -30.13
N ALA A 257 27.27 0.42 -29.98
CA ALA A 257 28.31 1.06 -30.77
C ALA A 257 28.24 0.70 -32.27
N VAL A 258 27.71 -0.48 -32.60
CA VAL A 258 27.52 -0.93 -33.99
C VAL A 258 26.11 -0.66 -34.52
N GLY A 259 25.27 0.08 -33.78
CA GLY A 259 23.90 0.40 -34.20
C GLY A 259 22.90 -0.75 -34.04
N GLY A 260 23.19 -1.72 -33.16
CA GLY A 260 22.32 -2.88 -32.93
C GLY A 260 20.94 -2.52 -32.40
N ASN A 261 19.94 -3.32 -32.80
CA ASN A 261 18.54 -3.14 -32.39
C ASN A 261 18.31 -3.72 -30.97
N LEU A 262 18.58 -2.92 -29.94
CA LEU A 262 18.43 -3.35 -28.54
C LEU A 262 16.98 -3.64 -28.13
N ARG A 263 16.00 -3.03 -28.81
CA ARG A 263 14.56 -3.32 -28.59
C ARG A 263 14.22 -4.72 -29.06
N ALA A 264 14.74 -5.12 -30.22
CA ALA A 264 14.61 -6.48 -30.73
C ALA A 264 15.31 -7.51 -29.83
N LEU A 265 16.51 -7.20 -29.34
CA LEU A 265 17.20 -8.08 -28.39
C LEU A 265 16.38 -8.25 -27.10
N ARG A 266 15.82 -7.18 -26.55
CA ARG A 266 14.91 -7.27 -25.41
C ARG A 266 13.70 -8.15 -25.73
N LEU A 267 13.05 -7.92 -26.87
CA LEU A 267 11.88 -8.69 -27.29
C LEU A 267 12.20 -10.19 -27.38
N ALA A 268 13.36 -10.55 -27.94
CA ALA A 268 13.82 -11.94 -27.98
C ALA A 268 14.08 -12.52 -26.57
N LEU A 269 14.60 -11.72 -25.64
CA LEU A 269 14.92 -12.17 -24.29
C LEU A 269 13.72 -12.21 -23.35
N THR A 270 12.75 -11.32 -23.46
CA THR A 270 11.66 -11.17 -22.46
C THR A 270 10.26 -11.25 -23.05
N GLY A 271 10.12 -11.26 -24.37
CA GLY A 271 8.83 -11.17 -25.05
C GLY A 271 8.17 -9.79 -24.93
N GLN A 272 8.90 -8.79 -24.43
CA GLN A 272 8.39 -7.44 -24.19
C GLN A 272 9.29 -6.39 -24.86
N GLU A 273 8.68 -5.36 -25.44
CA GLU A 273 9.43 -4.27 -26.07
C GLU A 273 9.93 -3.21 -25.06
N ARG A 274 9.37 -3.22 -23.86
CA ARG A 274 9.68 -2.31 -22.75
C ARG A 274 9.95 -3.13 -21.49
N GLY A 275 10.62 -2.53 -20.52
CA GLY A 275 10.93 -3.14 -19.24
C GLY A 275 12.23 -2.62 -18.65
N PRO A 276 12.86 -3.38 -17.75
CA PRO A 276 14.02 -2.93 -16.96
C PRO A 276 15.26 -2.77 -17.83
N GLU A 277 16.29 -2.07 -17.39
CA GLU A 277 17.53 -1.91 -18.17
C GLU A 277 18.04 -3.20 -18.82
N LEU A 278 18.37 -3.21 -20.11
CA LEU A 278 18.64 -4.47 -20.83
C LEU A 278 19.82 -5.26 -20.24
N TRP A 279 20.81 -4.56 -19.67
CA TRP A 279 21.95 -5.21 -19.04
C TRP A 279 21.54 -6.00 -17.78
N THR A 280 20.50 -5.59 -17.04
CA THR A 280 20.05 -6.32 -15.85
C THR A 280 19.32 -7.60 -16.24
N VAL A 281 18.56 -7.56 -17.35
CA VAL A 281 17.95 -8.76 -17.96
C VAL A 281 19.02 -9.77 -18.35
N ILE A 282 20.07 -9.33 -19.04
CA ILE A 282 21.17 -10.20 -19.47
C ILE A 282 21.92 -10.77 -18.26
N ALA A 283 22.14 -9.96 -17.22
CA ALA A 283 22.82 -10.41 -16.00
C ALA A 283 22.00 -11.42 -15.17
N ALA A 284 20.67 -11.29 -15.18
CA ALA A 284 19.77 -12.16 -14.43
C ALA A 284 19.48 -13.50 -15.12
N LEU A 285 19.65 -13.59 -16.45
CA LEU A 285 19.39 -14.82 -17.20
C LEU A 285 20.60 -15.77 -17.18
N PRO A 286 20.40 -17.07 -16.91
CA PRO A 286 21.43 -18.07 -17.11
C PRO A 286 21.88 -18.10 -18.58
N ARG A 287 23.19 -18.21 -18.82
CA ARG A 287 23.78 -18.19 -20.18
C ARG A 287 23.10 -19.14 -21.16
N ASP A 288 22.84 -20.37 -20.75
CA ASP A 288 22.21 -21.38 -21.61
C ASP A 288 20.77 -21.01 -21.95
N GLU A 289 20.05 -20.39 -21.03
CA GLU A 289 18.71 -19.86 -21.27
C GLU A 289 18.74 -18.66 -22.22
N THR A 290 19.69 -17.75 -22.03
CA THR A 290 19.90 -16.62 -22.95
C THR A 290 20.14 -17.12 -24.37
N LEU A 291 21.03 -18.09 -24.58
CA LEU A 291 21.32 -18.66 -25.90
C LEU A 291 20.08 -19.32 -26.52
N ARG A 292 19.32 -20.12 -25.74
CA ARG A 292 18.06 -20.74 -26.21
C ARG A 292 17.05 -19.71 -26.71
N ARG A 293 16.87 -18.60 -25.98
CA ARG A 293 15.94 -17.52 -26.37
C ARG A 293 16.38 -16.83 -27.66
N ILE A 294 17.68 -16.61 -27.84
CA ILE A 294 18.24 -16.02 -29.05
C ILE A 294 18.10 -16.96 -30.24
N ASP A 295 18.43 -18.25 -30.08
CA ASP A 295 18.31 -19.24 -31.14
C ASP A 295 16.84 -19.44 -31.58
N ALA A 296 15.88 -19.29 -30.67
CA ALA A 296 14.45 -19.36 -30.99
C ALA A 296 13.92 -18.11 -31.74
N ALA A 297 14.65 -16.99 -31.69
CA ALA A 297 14.29 -15.73 -32.34
C ALA A 297 15.02 -15.49 -33.69
N LEU A 298 16.01 -16.32 -34.02
CA LEU A 298 16.79 -16.33 -35.26
C LEU A 298 16.15 -17.18 -36.37
#